data_AF-A0A1S4CV46-F1
#
_entry.id   AF-A0A1S4CV46-F1
#
_cell.length_a   1.000
_cell.length_b   1.000
_cell.length_c   1.000
_cell.angle_alpha   90.00
_cell.angle_beta   90.00
_cell.angle_gamma   90.00
#
_symmetry.space_group_name_H-M   'P 1'
#
loop_
_entity.id
_entity.type
_entity.pdbx_description
1 polymer ?
#
loop_
_entity_poly.entity_id
_entity_poly.type
_entity_poly.pdbx_seq_one_letter_code
_entity_poly.pdbx_strand_id
1 'polypeptide(L)'
;MDLKPFKLDIDELINEFAKGGSPSFAEMKRVWVSKKFSYIFEASPSKDQACFMQSLYAYCSGYMVSTYSLLSRLGGLYSLYCLYETQPFKPPFKIYISLGDLKNLRNIIAEAKAKDVKVVPALVKRMLDRNMFLFGSVDVNEGSVAERLDELTEIQNASIRIASKKAWSLRWICSSKSQQNMQGPRNLLLERLKTWWM
;
A
#
# COMPACT_ATOMS: atom_id res chain seq x y z
N MET A 1 -6.63 12.23 -3.26
CA MET A 1 -5.66 13.05 -4.03
C MET A 1 -5.50 12.40 -5.40
N ASP A 2 -5.66 13.15 -6.49
CA ASP A 2 -5.33 12.63 -7.81
C ASP A 2 -3.80 12.58 -7.95
N LEU A 3 -3.26 11.39 -8.15
CA LEU A 3 -1.81 11.16 -8.24
C LEU A 3 -1.29 11.29 -9.67
N LYS A 4 -2.17 11.39 -10.67
CA LYS A 4 -1.77 11.41 -12.09
C LYS A 4 -0.82 12.55 -12.47
N PRO A 5 -1.02 13.80 -12.01
CA PRO A 5 -0.18 14.91 -12.46
C PRO A 5 1.30 14.75 -12.07
N PHE A 6 1.60 14.51 -10.80
CA PHE A 6 3.00 14.36 -10.38
C PHE A 6 3.66 13.10 -10.92
N LYS A 7 2.89 12.05 -11.24
CA LYS A 7 3.42 10.84 -11.88
C LYS A 7 3.97 11.17 -13.27
N LEU A 8 3.21 11.94 -14.05
CA LEU A 8 3.66 12.42 -15.35
C LEU A 8 4.90 13.31 -15.22
N ASP A 9 4.93 14.21 -14.22
CA ASP A 9 6.10 15.06 -13.98
C ASP A 9 7.35 14.23 -13.63
N ILE A 10 7.21 13.19 -12.78
CA ILE A 10 8.30 12.27 -12.44
C ILE A 10 8.75 11.46 -13.67
N ASP A 11 7.80 10.97 -14.46
CA ASP A 11 8.09 10.23 -15.70
C ASP A 11 8.89 11.12 -16.67
N GLU A 12 8.46 12.35 -16.87
CA GLU A 12 9.15 13.31 -17.73
C GLU A 12 10.54 13.65 -17.20
N LEU A 13 10.68 13.89 -15.89
CA LEU A 13 11.96 14.15 -15.23
C LEU A 13 12.95 13.00 -15.45
N ILE A 14 12.53 11.76 -15.18
CA ILE A 14 13.40 10.58 -15.27
C ILE A 14 13.72 10.24 -16.73
N ASN A 15 12.75 10.36 -17.63
CA ASN A 15 12.96 10.12 -19.05
C ASN A 15 13.93 11.14 -19.67
N GLU A 16 13.82 12.41 -19.29
CA GLU A 16 14.74 13.45 -19.76
C GLU A 16 16.17 13.22 -19.24
N PHE A 17 16.31 12.84 -17.97
CA PHE A 17 17.60 12.43 -17.42
C PHE A 17 18.19 11.22 -18.15
N ALA A 18 17.38 10.19 -18.41
CA ALA A 18 17.84 8.99 -19.10
C ALA A 18 18.26 9.27 -20.55
N LYS A 19 17.56 10.18 -21.26
CA LYS A 19 17.94 10.65 -22.61
C LYS A 19 19.26 11.40 -22.62
N GLY A 20 19.62 12.08 -21.53
CA GLY A 20 20.91 12.77 -21.39
C GLY A 20 22.12 11.83 -21.46
N GLY A 21 21.94 10.52 -21.29
CA GLY A 21 22.97 9.50 -21.50
C GLY A 21 24.09 9.45 -20.45
N SER A 22 24.12 10.39 -19.49
CA SER A 22 25.15 10.48 -18.45
C SER A 22 24.62 9.99 -17.10
N PRO A 23 25.29 9.03 -16.42
CA PRO A 23 24.89 8.59 -15.08
C PRO A 23 25.26 9.58 -13.97
N SER A 24 25.81 10.75 -14.32
CA SER A 24 26.29 11.72 -13.33
C SER A 24 25.14 12.39 -12.57
N PHE A 25 25.34 12.66 -11.29
CA PHE A 25 24.38 13.44 -10.51
C PHE A 25 24.32 14.91 -10.95
N ALA A 26 25.38 15.42 -11.58
CA ALA A 26 25.37 16.77 -12.16
C ALA A 26 24.33 16.89 -13.28
N GLU A 27 24.21 15.88 -14.12
CA GLU A 27 23.20 15.82 -15.17
C GLU A 27 21.78 15.77 -14.60
N MET A 28 21.55 14.96 -13.56
CA MET A 28 20.26 14.96 -12.88
C MET A 28 19.90 16.34 -12.30
N LYS A 29 20.86 17.02 -11.65
CA LYS A 29 20.63 18.37 -11.13
C LYS A 29 20.28 19.35 -12.25
N ARG A 30 20.93 19.26 -13.41
CA ARG A 30 20.64 20.08 -14.59
C ARG A 30 19.18 19.90 -15.02
N VAL A 31 18.72 18.65 -15.16
CA VAL A 31 17.34 18.33 -15.55
C VAL A 31 16.35 18.77 -14.47
N TRP A 32 16.63 18.51 -13.19
CA TRP A 32 15.79 18.92 -12.06
C TRP A 32 15.52 20.42 -12.05
N VAL A 33 16.57 21.23 -12.23
CA VAL A 33 16.46 22.69 -12.28
C VAL A 33 15.73 23.15 -13.54
N SER A 34 16.04 22.56 -14.70
CA SER A 34 15.40 22.88 -15.98
C SER A 34 13.88 22.66 -15.93
N LYS A 35 13.45 21.55 -15.33
CA LYS A 35 12.02 21.21 -15.13
C LYS A 35 11.36 21.99 -13.99
N LYS A 36 12.11 22.84 -13.26
CA LYS A 36 11.62 23.54 -12.05
C LYS A 36 10.96 22.57 -11.07
N PHE A 37 11.53 21.38 -10.91
CA PHE A 37 10.83 20.28 -10.27
C PHE A 37 10.59 20.51 -8.76
N SER A 38 11.33 21.41 -8.13
CA SER A 38 11.07 21.82 -6.73
C SER A 38 9.67 22.43 -6.51
N TYR A 39 8.99 22.92 -7.56
CA TYR A 39 7.61 23.41 -7.45
C TYR A 39 6.58 22.28 -7.25
N ILE A 40 6.98 21.01 -7.31
CA ILE A 40 6.10 19.86 -7.01
C ILE A 40 5.46 19.97 -5.63
N PHE A 41 6.12 20.62 -4.67
CA PHE A 41 5.60 20.79 -3.32
C PHE A 41 4.54 21.89 -3.20
N GLU A 42 4.43 22.81 -4.16
CA GLU A 42 3.38 23.83 -4.17
C GLU A 42 2.00 23.20 -4.40
N ALA A 43 1.96 22.01 -5.01
CA ALA A 43 0.76 21.20 -5.14
C ALA A 43 0.48 20.34 -3.90
N SER A 44 1.25 20.50 -2.81
CA SER A 44 1.07 19.70 -1.60
C SER A 44 -0.26 20.00 -0.92
N PRO A 45 -0.99 18.97 -0.47
CA PRO A 45 -2.28 19.14 0.18
C PRO A 45 -2.07 19.67 1.60
N SER A 46 -3.04 20.46 2.08
CA SER A 46 -3.01 20.96 3.46
C SER A 46 -3.21 19.86 4.51
N LYS A 47 -3.86 18.75 4.13
CA LYS A 47 -4.05 17.54 4.94
C LYS A 47 -3.29 16.37 4.30
N ASP A 48 -2.92 15.38 5.11
CA ASP A 48 -2.27 14.14 4.65
C ASP A 48 -0.96 14.34 3.87
N GLN A 49 -0.16 15.34 4.26
CA GLN A 49 1.16 15.63 3.69
C GLN A 49 2.09 14.40 3.70
N ALA A 50 1.99 13.56 4.73
CA ALA A 50 2.72 12.30 4.80
C ALA A 50 2.35 11.37 3.63
N CYS A 51 1.06 11.23 3.33
CA CYS A 51 0.58 10.41 2.22
C CYS A 51 1.06 10.95 0.87
N PHE A 52 1.02 12.28 0.70
CA PHE A 52 1.59 12.93 -0.47
C PHE A 52 3.08 12.63 -0.65
N MET A 53 3.88 12.86 0.40
CA MET A 53 5.33 12.64 0.35
C MET A 53 5.67 11.18 0.11
N GLN A 54 5.01 10.25 0.80
CA GLN A 54 5.23 8.82 0.56
C GLN A 54 4.77 8.40 -0.84
N SER A 55 3.75 9.03 -1.42
CA SER A 55 3.32 8.75 -2.80
C SER A 55 4.39 9.18 -3.81
N LEU A 56 5.02 10.34 -3.61
CA LEU A 56 6.15 10.79 -4.44
C LEU A 56 7.33 9.82 -4.32
N TYR A 57 7.71 9.46 -3.09
CA TYR A 57 8.81 8.53 -2.85
C TYR A 57 8.54 7.14 -3.41
N ALA A 58 7.32 6.59 -3.23
CA ALA A 58 6.95 5.29 -3.75
C ALA A 58 7.01 5.27 -5.28
N TYR A 59 6.58 6.35 -5.95
CA TYR A 59 6.62 6.42 -7.40
C TYR A 59 8.06 6.48 -7.94
N CYS A 60 8.94 7.29 -7.34
CA CYS A 60 10.37 7.28 -7.69
C CYS A 60 11.04 5.94 -7.37
N SER A 61 10.62 5.26 -6.29
CA SER A 61 11.17 3.95 -5.91
C SER A 61 10.78 2.86 -6.90
N GLY A 62 9.58 2.94 -7.49
CA GLY A 62 9.15 2.03 -8.56
C GLY A 62 10.08 2.01 -9.78
N TYR A 63 10.78 3.11 -10.05
CA TYR A 63 11.79 3.16 -11.11
C TYR A 63 13.07 2.39 -10.77
N MET A 64 13.33 2.05 -9.52
CA MET A 64 14.55 1.34 -9.11
C MET A 64 14.55 -0.16 -9.48
N VAL A 65 13.42 -0.69 -9.96
CA VAL A 65 13.26 -2.09 -10.35
C VAL A 65 14.19 -2.47 -11.51
N SER A 66 14.70 -3.70 -11.51
CA SER A 66 15.72 -4.17 -12.47
C SER A 66 15.29 -4.21 -13.93
N THR A 67 13.98 -4.14 -14.22
CA THR A 67 13.42 -4.13 -15.58
C THR A 67 13.72 -2.84 -16.34
N TYR A 68 13.99 -1.75 -15.63
CA TYR A 68 14.35 -0.46 -16.23
C TYR A 68 15.84 -0.37 -16.57
N SER A 69 16.17 0.52 -17.52
CA SER A 69 17.57 0.84 -17.84
C SER A 69 18.31 1.38 -16.62
N LEU A 70 19.64 1.20 -16.55
CA LEU A 70 20.43 1.73 -15.43
C LEU A 70 20.19 3.24 -15.23
N LEU A 71 20.13 4.03 -16.31
CA LEU A 71 19.89 5.46 -16.21
C LEU A 71 18.50 5.77 -15.66
N SER A 72 17.46 5.06 -16.08
CA SER A 72 16.11 5.23 -15.53
C SER A 72 16.08 4.89 -14.02
N ARG A 73 16.73 3.80 -13.62
CA ARG A 73 16.83 3.41 -12.19
C ARG A 73 17.64 4.42 -11.37
N LEU A 74 18.72 4.96 -11.93
CA LEU A 74 19.47 6.06 -11.32
C LEU A 74 18.64 7.34 -11.23
N GLY A 75 17.81 7.64 -12.23
CA GLY A 75 16.86 8.74 -12.20
C GLY A 75 15.87 8.61 -11.05
N GLY A 76 15.35 7.40 -10.79
CA GLY A 76 14.54 7.11 -9.61
C GLY A 76 15.29 7.38 -8.29
N LEU A 77 16.49 6.83 -8.13
CA LEU A 77 17.32 7.03 -6.95
C LEU A 77 17.70 8.50 -6.71
N TYR A 78 18.10 9.22 -7.76
CA TYR A 78 18.46 10.62 -7.65
C TYR A 78 17.25 11.50 -7.39
N SER A 79 16.08 11.18 -7.95
CA SER A 79 14.82 11.85 -7.64
C SER A 79 14.46 11.70 -6.17
N LEU A 80 14.61 10.50 -5.59
CA LEU A 80 14.41 10.28 -4.14
C LEU A 80 15.28 11.19 -3.29
N TYR A 81 16.57 11.27 -3.61
CA TYR A 81 17.50 12.14 -2.90
C TYR A 81 17.11 13.62 -3.03
N CYS A 82 16.85 14.10 -4.25
CA CYS A 82 16.46 15.49 -4.49
C CYS A 82 15.14 15.85 -3.79
N LEU A 83 14.13 14.99 -3.85
CA LEU A 83 12.85 15.18 -3.16
C LEU A 83 13.04 15.32 -1.64
N TYR A 84 13.91 14.50 -1.04
CA TYR A 84 14.19 14.63 0.39
C TYR A 84 14.93 15.92 0.75
N GLU A 85 15.95 16.31 -0.04
CA GLU A 85 16.73 17.52 0.25
C GLU A 85 15.93 18.82 0.05
N THR A 86 14.99 18.81 -0.90
CA THR A 86 14.24 20.01 -1.30
C THR A 86 12.87 20.15 -0.65
N GLN A 87 12.45 19.17 0.16
CA GLN A 87 11.14 19.22 0.81
C GLN A 87 11.03 20.42 1.78
N PRO A 88 9.86 21.10 1.83
CA PRO A 88 9.67 22.26 2.71
C PRO A 88 9.38 21.90 4.18
N PHE A 89 9.23 20.61 4.50
CA PHE A 89 8.73 20.15 5.80
C PHE A 89 9.80 20.13 6.89
N LYS A 90 9.40 20.53 8.12
CA LYS A 90 10.23 20.50 9.33
C LYS A 90 9.41 19.84 10.45
N PRO A 91 9.80 18.66 10.95
CA PRO A 91 10.92 17.81 10.50
C PRO A 91 10.71 17.23 9.08
N PRO A 92 11.79 16.82 8.38
CA PRO A 92 11.66 16.21 7.06
C PRO A 92 10.99 14.83 7.15
N PHE A 93 10.11 14.54 6.19
CA PHE A 93 9.58 13.19 5.99
C PHE A 93 10.70 12.27 5.50
N LYS A 94 10.86 11.15 6.19
CA LYS A 94 11.78 10.09 5.80
C LYS A 94 11.25 9.32 4.60
N ILE A 95 12.16 8.80 3.79
CA ILE A 95 11.84 7.95 2.64
C ILE A 95 11.51 6.56 3.17
N TYR A 96 10.26 6.12 3.06
CA TYR A 96 9.92 4.74 3.31
C TYR A 96 10.60 3.84 2.27
N ILE A 97 11.25 2.76 2.73
CA ILE A 97 11.86 1.77 1.85
C ILE A 97 11.46 0.36 2.30
N SER A 98 10.90 -0.41 1.37
CA SER A 98 10.57 -1.82 1.59
C SER A 98 11.81 -2.71 1.48
N LEU A 99 11.69 -3.96 1.93
CA LEU A 99 12.75 -4.96 1.72
C LEU A 99 13.02 -5.22 0.23
N GLY A 100 11.98 -5.17 -0.61
CA GLY A 100 12.10 -5.29 -2.07
C GLY A 100 12.89 -4.13 -2.68
N ASP A 101 12.55 -2.90 -2.29
CA ASP A 101 13.27 -1.71 -2.74
C ASP A 101 14.72 -1.69 -2.28
N LEU A 102 15.00 -2.21 -1.07
CA LEU A 102 16.36 -2.33 -0.58
C LEU A 102 17.21 -3.32 -1.41
N LYS A 103 16.61 -4.43 -1.87
CA LYS A 103 17.26 -5.35 -2.81
C LYS A 103 17.55 -4.65 -4.14
N ASN A 104 16.58 -3.91 -4.67
CA ASN A 104 16.75 -3.11 -5.90
C ASN A 104 17.86 -2.06 -5.75
N LEU A 105 17.91 -1.34 -4.63
CA LEU A 105 18.97 -0.38 -4.32
C LEU A 105 20.34 -1.04 -4.28
N ARG A 106 20.47 -2.22 -3.65
CA ARG A 106 21.72 -3.00 -3.65
C ARG A 106 22.16 -3.37 -5.08
N ASN A 107 21.22 -3.76 -5.93
CA ASN A 107 21.51 -4.09 -7.33
C ASN A 107 21.99 -2.87 -8.12
N ILE A 108 21.36 -1.71 -7.93
CA ILE A 108 21.81 -0.44 -8.52
C ILE A 108 23.25 -0.12 -8.10
N ILE A 109 23.57 -0.26 -6.81
CA ILE A 109 24.94 0.00 -6.29
C ILE A 109 25.95 -0.96 -6.92
N ALA A 110 25.61 -2.25 -7.01
CA ALA A 110 26.50 -3.26 -7.59
C ALA A 110 26.77 -2.96 -9.07
N GLU A 111 25.73 -2.66 -9.86
CA GLU A 111 25.89 -2.33 -11.28
C GLU A 111 26.62 -0.99 -11.48
N ALA A 112 26.35 0.02 -10.65
CA ALA A 112 27.05 1.29 -10.70
C ALA A 112 28.55 1.13 -10.42
N LYS A 113 28.93 0.28 -9.46
CA LYS A 113 30.35 -0.07 -9.21
C LYS A 113 30.98 -0.77 -10.41
N ALA A 114 30.27 -1.70 -11.03
CA ALA A 114 30.76 -2.40 -12.22
C ALA A 114 31.00 -1.46 -13.41
N LYS A 115 30.24 -0.37 -13.51
CA LYS A 115 30.41 0.69 -14.54
C LYS A 115 31.21 1.91 -14.08
N ASP A 116 31.96 1.79 -12.98
CA ASP A 116 32.78 2.85 -12.36
C ASP A 116 32.03 4.17 -12.04
N VAL A 117 30.72 4.10 -11.78
CA VAL A 117 29.91 5.27 -11.38
C VAL A 117 30.04 5.50 -9.87
N LYS A 118 31.15 6.10 -9.45
CA LYS A 118 31.52 6.31 -8.03
C LYS A 118 30.56 7.18 -7.23
N VAL A 119 29.82 8.07 -7.90
CA VAL A 119 28.87 8.98 -7.24
C VAL A 119 27.71 8.23 -6.56
N VAL A 120 27.30 7.07 -7.10
CA VAL A 120 26.13 6.33 -6.61
C VAL A 120 26.38 5.71 -5.23
N PRO A 121 27.46 4.92 -5.00
CA PRO A 121 27.78 4.42 -3.67
C PRO A 121 27.97 5.55 -2.64
N ALA A 122 28.63 6.65 -3.02
CA ALA A 122 28.86 7.78 -2.14
C ALA A 122 27.54 8.49 -1.75
N LEU A 123 26.62 8.62 -2.70
CA LEU A 123 25.29 9.18 -2.46
C LEU A 123 24.48 8.31 -1.50
N VAL A 124 24.40 7.00 -1.75
CA VAL A 124 23.63 6.09 -0.88
C VAL A 124 24.22 6.06 0.53
N LYS A 125 25.55 6.04 0.66
CA LYS A 125 26.22 6.15 1.96
C LYS A 125 25.78 7.42 2.70
N ARG A 126 25.79 8.57 2.02
CA ARG A 126 25.29 9.84 2.59
C ARG A 126 23.84 9.74 3.04
N MET A 127 22.97 9.12 2.24
CA MET A 127 21.56 8.98 2.59
C MET A 127 21.35 8.15 3.87
N LEU A 128 22.16 7.10 4.04
CA LEU A 128 22.19 6.27 5.25
C LEU A 128 22.74 7.05 6.45
N ASP A 129 23.90 7.71 6.29
CA ASP A 129 24.56 8.49 7.35
C ASP A 129 23.65 9.62 7.88
N ARG A 130 22.83 10.20 7.00
CA ARG A 130 21.85 11.25 7.34
C ARG A 130 20.50 10.73 7.86
N ASN A 131 20.35 9.41 8.04
CA ASN A 131 19.12 8.78 8.53
C ASN A 131 17.88 9.17 7.70
N MET A 132 18.04 9.24 6.37
CA MET A 132 16.99 9.65 5.44
C MET A 132 15.89 8.59 5.26
N PHE A 133 16.21 7.33 5.53
CA PHE A 133 15.30 6.21 5.31
C PHE A 133 14.50 5.83 6.56
N LEU A 134 13.28 5.40 6.32
CA LEU A 134 12.44 4.65 7.24
C LEU A 134 12.31 3.23 6.68
N PHE A 135 12.97 2.26 7.32
CA PHE A 135 12.92 0.86 6.89
C PHE A 135 11.63 0.23 7.36
N GLY A 136 10.91 -0.42 6.44
CA GLY A 136 9.66 -1.09 6.74
C GLY A 136 9.52 -2.45 6.07
N SER A 137 8.73 -3.30 6.72
CA SER A 137 8.28 -4.57 6.18
C SER A 137 6.87 -4.39 5.65
N VAL A 138 6.75 -4.09 4.36
CA VAL A 138 5.52 -4.31 3.60
C VAL A 138 5.94 -5.13 2.40
N ASP A 139 5.67 -6.43 2.46
CA ASP A 139 5.69 -7.29 1.28
C ASP A 139 4.51 -6.88 0.39
N VAL A 140 4.76 -5.98 -0.56
CA VAL A 140 3.84 -5.80 -1.69
C VAL A 140 4.27 -6.81 -2.75
N ASN A 141 4.06 -8.09 -2.46
CA ASN A 141 4.01 -9.08 -3.53
C ASN A 141 2.55 -9.07 -4.02
N GLU A 142 2.29 -8.88 -5.32
CA GLU A 142 0.92 -9.03 -5.86
C GLU A 142 0.35 -10.42 -5.52
N GLY A 143 1.22 -11.43 -5.40
CA GLY A 143 0.85 -12.75 -4.90
C GLY A 143 0.32 -12.75 -3.46
N SER A 144 0.88 -11.93 -2.55
CA SER A 144 0.42 -11.87 -1.17
C SER A 144 -0.89 -11.09 -1.03
N VAL A 145 -1.20 -10.17 -1.95
CA VAL A 145 -2.48 -9.46 -1.95
C VAL A 145 -3.62 -10.39 -2.37
N ALA A 146 -3.40 -11.21 -3.39
CA ALA A 146 -4.36 -12.23 -3.82
C ALA A 146 -4.60 -13.26 -2.71
N GLU A 147 -3.54 -13.77 -2.08
CA GLU A 147 -3.62 -14.71 -0.97
C GLU A 147 -4.35 -14.12 0.24
N ARG A 148 -4.06 -12.87 0.61
CA ARG A 148 -4.78 -12.14 1.67
C ARG A 148 -6.26 -11.91 1.33
N LEU A 149 -6.58 -11.67 0.06
CA LEU A 149 -7.95 -11.48 -0.41
C LEU A 149 -8.73 -12.79 -0.36
N ASP A 150 -8.10 -13.91 -0.73
CA ASP A 150 -8.67 -15.24 -0.63
C ASP A 150 -8.92 -15.61 0.85
N GLU A 151 -7.94 -15.38 1.74
CA GLU A 151 -8.10 -15.58 3.19
C GLU A 151 -9.28 -14.75 3.76
N LEU A 152 -9.38 -13.46 3.40
CA LEU A 152 -10.50 -12.60 3.81
C LEU A 152 -11.84 -13.12 3.28
N THR A 153 -11.85 -13.61 2.05
CA THR A 153 -13.04 -14.19 1.42
C THR A 153 -13.46 -15.49 2.12
N GLU A 154 -12.51 -16.34 2.51
CA GLU A 154 -12.78 -17.56 3.28
C GLU A 154 -13.36 -17.25 4.67
N ILE A 155 -12.81 -16.24 5.37
CA ILE A 155 -13.31 -15.81 6.69
C ILE A 155 -14.76 -15.28 6.57
N GLN A 156 -15.04 -14.48 5.54
CA GLN A 156 -16.39 -13.98 5.25
C GLN A 156 -17.36 -15.14 5.00
N ASN A 157 -16.95 -16.10 4.15
CA ASN A 157 -17.76 -17.27 3.80
C ASN A 157 -18.01 -18.19 5.01
N ALA A 158 -17.02 -18.40 5.87
CA ALA A 158 -17.16 -19.16 7.10
C ALA A 158 -18.19 -18.51 8.04
N SER A 159 -18.13 -17.18 8.18
CA SER A 159 -19.07 -16.41 8.99
C SER A 159 -20.50 -16.53 8.46
N ILE A 160 -20.70 -16.44 7.14
CA ILE A 160 -22.01 -16.64 6.49
C ILE A 160 -22.54 -18.06 6.71
N ARG A 161 -21.69 -19.09 6.61
CA ARG A 161 -22.08 -20.49 6.87
C ARG A 161 -22.53 -20.69 8.31
N ILE A 162 -21.84 -20.10 9.28
CA ILE A 162 -22.22 -20.17 10.70
C ILE A 162 -23.58 -19.48 10.93
N ALA A 163 -23.76 -18.28 10.39
CA ALA A 163 -25.02 -17.55 10.48
C ALA A 163 -26.19 -18.32 9.84
N SER A 164 -25.94 -18.92 8.68
CA SER A 164 -26.91 -19.75 7.97
C SER A 164 -27.28 -20.98 8.80
N LYS A 165 -26.32 -21.75 9.32
CA LYS A 165 -26.60 -22.91 10.18
C LYS A 165 -27.42 -22.53 11.41
N LYS A 166 -27.11 -21.40 12.06
CA LYS A 166 -27.89 -20.89 13.20
C LYS A 166 -29.33 -20.56 12.78
N ALA A 167 -29.53 -19.83 11.68
CA ALA A 167 -30.87 -19.50 11.18
C ALA A 167 -31.69 -20.74 10.84
N TRP A 168 -31.07 -21.74 10.19
CA TRP A 168 -31.71 -23.03 9.89
C TRP A 168 -32.08 -23.79 11.17
N SER A 169 -31.19 -23.84 12.17
CA SER A 169 -31.49 -24.51 13.45
C SER A 169 -32.65 -23.84 14.20
N LEU A 170 -32.69 -22.50 14.23
CA LEU A 170 -33.79 -21.74 14.84
C LEU A 170 -35.11 -22.00 14.10
N ARG A 171 -35.09 -22.03 12.76
CA ARG A 171 -36.26 -22.37 11.95
C ARG A 171 -36.78 -23.79 12.25
N TRP A 172 -35.89 -24.76 12.37
CA TRP A 172 -36.24 -26.14 12.75
C TRP A 172 -36.87 -26.22 14.14
N ILE A 173 -36.30 -25.52 15.13
CA ILE A 173 -36.85 -25.48 16.51
C ILE A 173 -38.24 -24.83 16.54
N CYS A 174 -38.44 -23.74 15.78
CA CYS A 174 -39.76 -23.11 15.68
C CYS A 174 -40.80 -24.04 15.02
N SER A 175 -40.39 -24.81 14.00
CA SER A 175 -41.27 -25.76 13.31
C SER A 175 -41.56 -27.03 14.13
N SER A 176 -40.67 -27.46 15.01
CA SER A 176 -40.91 -28.62 15.88
C SER A 176 -41.81 -28.27 17.07
N LYS A 177 -41.65 -27.07 17.65
CA LYS A 177 -42.56 -26.55 18.70
C LYS A 177 -43.98 -26.34 18.18
N SER A 178 -44.16 -25.92 16.92
CA SER A 178 -45.51 -25.78 16.33
C SER A 178 -46.21 -27.13 16.16
N GLN A 179 -45.48 -28.22 15.87
CA GLN A 179 -46.07 -29.56 15.79
C GLN A 179 -46.39 -30.17 17.17
N GLN A 180 -45.53 -29.97 18.18
CA GLN A 180 -45.81 -30.45 19.55
C GLN A 180 -47.03 -29.76 20.19
N ASN A 181 -47.27 -28.48 19.89
CA ASN A 181 -48.45 -27.76 20.38
C ASN A 181 -49.79 -28.22 19.77
N MET A 182 -49.79 -29.10 18.75
CA MET A 182 -51.03 -29.67 18.19
C MET A 182 -51.41 -31.04 18.76
N GLN A 183 -50.64 -31.60 19.71
CA GLN A 183 -50.87 -32.92 20.33
C GLN A 183 -50.99 -32.88 21.87
N GLY A 184 -51.45 -31.76 22.43
CA GLY A 184 -51.91 -31.69 23.82
C GLY A 184 -53.39 -32.11 23.96
N PRO A 185 -53.80 -32.77 25.07
CA PRO A 185 -55.08 -33.46 25.15
C PRO A 185 -56.29 -32.50 25.10
N ARG A 186 -57.18 -32.73 24.13
CA ARG A 186 -58.49 -32.05 23.96
C ARG A 186 -59.48 -32.25 25.12
N ASN A 187 -59.07 -32.80 26.27
CA ASN A 187 -59.98 -33.23 27.33
C ASN A 187 -59.90 -32.43 28.65
N LEU A 188 -59.21 -31.28 28.69
CA LEU A 188 -59.14 -30.43 29.90
C LEU A 188 -60.15 -29.29 29.97
N LEU A 189 -60.92 -29.02 28.90
CA LEU A 189 -61.98 -27.99 28.90
C LEU A 189 -63.35 -28.53 29.35
N LEU A 190 -63.60 -29.84 29.27
CA LEU A 190 -64.87 -30.45 29.69
C LEU A 190 -64.93 -30.77 31.19
N GLU A 191 -63.80 -30.97 31.87
CA GLU A 191 -63.78 -31.15 33.34
C GLU A 191 -63.89 -29.83 34.11
N ARG A 192 -63.50 -28.69 33.52
CA ARG A 192 -63.61 -27.37 34.15
C ARG A 192 -65.03 -26.76 34.09
N LEU A 193 -65.94 -27.32 33.30
CA LEU A 193 -67.34 -26.86 33.22
C LEU A 193 -68.27 -27.56 34.22
N LYS A 194 -67.81 -28.59 34.95
CA LYS A 194 -68.60 -29.28 36.00
C LYS A 194 -68.54 -28.64 37.39
N THR A 195 -67.72 -27.62 37.59
CA THR A 195 -67.56 -26.93 38.89
C THR A 195 -68.30 -25.59 38.99
N TRP A 196 -69.10 -25.24 37.98
CA TRP A 196 -69.97 -24.04 37.96
C TRP A 196 -71.48 -24.37 37.99
N TRP A 197 -71.84 -25.61 38.34
CA TRP A 197 -73.20 -25.99 38.72
C TRP A 197 -73.22 -26.42 40.20
N MET A 198 -72.99 -25.44 41.07
CA MET A 198 -73.52 -25.34 42.42
C MET A 198 -73.83 -23.87 42.69
#